data_AF-A0A0S4LI83-F1
#
_entry.id   AF-A0A0S4LI83-F1
#
_cell.length_a   1.000
_cell.length_b   1.000
_cell.length_c   1.000
_cell.angle_alpha   90.00
_cell.angle_beta   90.00
_cell.angle_gamma   90.00
#
_symmetry.space_group_name_H-M   'P 1'
#
loop_
_entity.id
_entity.type
_entity.pdbx_description
1 polymer ?
#
loop_
_entity_poly.entity_id
_entity_poly.type
_entity_poly.pdbx_seq_one_letter_code
_entity_poly.pdbx_strand_id
1 'polypeptide(L)'
;MKERKASSRSIPKRASRHQFAKLLNFPIQWLAWGMYSQKLYQTQRKDYEPGSEAASEHYRYGAFRWWLEKSLSDSQLAKYVVLTFLDSDQVMASAARKDLLRKYKRRKVCLKSMLSLKTSQELNL
;
A
#
# COMPACT_ATOMS: atom_id res chain seq x y z
N MET A 1 14.95 -40.18 -3.48
CA MET A 1 14.89 -38.76 -3.07
C MET A 1 13.54 -38.23 -3.50
N LYS A 2 12.56 -38.07 -2.58
CA LYS A 2 11.21 -37.59 -2.94
C LYS A 2 11.21 -36.07 -2.88
N GLU A 3 11.09 -35.42 -4.04
CA GLU A 3 10.88 -33.98 -4.13
C GLU A 3 9.61 -33.60 -3.36
N ARG A 4 9.78 -32.73 -2.36
CA ARG A 4 8.65 -32.11 -1.67
C ARG A 4 8.05 -31.09 -2.63
N LYS A 5 6.95 -31.45 -3.29
CA LYS A 5 6.09 -30.47 -3.97
C LYS A 5 5.72 -29.40 -2.96
N ALA A 6 6.19 -28.17 -3.19
CA ALA A 6 5.70 -27.00 -2.49
C ALA A 6 4.18 -26.99 -2.62
N SER A 7 3.50 -27.09 -1.47
CA SER A 7 2.05 -27.00 -1.39
C SER A 7 1.64 -25.65 -1.95
N SER A 8 1.20 -25.63 -3.21
CA SER A 8 0.63 -24.44 -3.82
C SER A 8 -0.64 -24.15 -3.04
N ARG A 9 -0.61 -23.11 -2.20
CA ARG A 9 -1.83 -22.48 -1.72
C ARG A 9 -2.50 -21.87 -2.94
N SER A 10 -3.22 -22.71 -3.68
CA SER A 10 -4.05 -22.29 -4.80
C SER A 10 -5.00 -21.23 -4.25
N ILE A 11 -4.83 -20.00 -4.73
CA ILE A 11 -5.70 -18.90 -4.33
C ILE A 11 -7.10 -19.28 -4.81
N PRO A 12 -8.12 -19.17 -3.96
CA PRO A 12 -9.49 -19.37 -4.40
C PRO A 12 -9.75 -18.48 -5.61
N LYS A 13 -10.33 -19.02 -6.69
CA LYS A 13 -10.69 -18.26 -7.90
C LYS A 13 -11.45 -16.94 -7.60
N ARG A 14 -12.01 -16.80 -6.39
CA ARG A 14 -12.74 -15.64 -5.86
C ARG A 14 -12.25 -15.19 -4.46
N ALA A 15 -10.95 -14.97 -4.27
CA ALA A 15 -10.46 -14.36 -3.04
C ALA A 15 -11.09 -12.97 -2.82
N SER A 16 -11.74 -12.75 -1.67
CA SER A 16 -12.33 -11.45 -1.32
C SER A 16 -11.26 -10.36 -1.22
N ARG A 17 -11.68 -9.09 -1.28
CA ARG A 17 -10.80 -7.92 -1.08
C ARG A 17 -9.97 -8.01 0.20
N HIS A 18 -10.56 -8.50 1.30
CA HIS A 18 -9.87 -8.66 2.58
C HIS A 18 -8.81 -9.76 2.52
N GLN A 19 -9.16 -10.92 1.94
CA GLN A 19 -8.22 -12.02 1.77
C GLN A 19 -7.06 -11.64 0.84
N PHE A 20 -7.35 -10.90 -0.23
CA PHE A 20 -6.34 -10.46 -1.20
C PHE A 20 -5.40 -9.40 -0.62
N ALA A 21 -5.93 -8.42 0.14
CA ALA A 21 -5.12 -7.46 0.87
C ALA A 21 -4.21 -8.16 1.90
N LYS A 22 -4.73 -9.15 2.64
CA LYS A 22 -3.95 -9.96 3.57
C LYS A 22 -2.85 -10.77 2.85
N LEU A 23 -3.17 -11.34 1.70
CA LEU A 23 -2.23 -12.11 0.88
C LEU A 23 -1.04 -11.25 0.41
N LEU A 24 -1.31 -10.00 0.02
CA LEU A 24 -0.31 -9.02 -0.42
C LEU A 24 0.31 -8.21 0.74
N ASN A 25 0.11 -8.66 1.98
CA ASN A 25 0.66 -8.05 3.19
C ASN A 25 0.33 -6.54 3.34
N PHE A 26 -0.86 -6.12 2.91
CA PHE A 26 -1.32 -4.75 3.18
C PHE A 26 -1.56 -4.58 4.68
N PRO A 27 -1.07 -3.48 5.30
CA PRO A 27 -1.48 -3.09 6.65
C PRO A 27 -3.00 -2.98 6.76
N ILE A 28 -3.58 -3.45 7.87
CA ILE A 28 -5.05 -3.52 8.06
C ILE A 28 -5.75 -2.16 7.88
N GLN A 29 -5.04 -1.07 8.18
CA GLN A 29 -5.49 0.31 8.05
C GLN A 29 -5.91 0.66 6.61
N TRP A 30 -5.31 0.02 5.60
CA TRP A 30 -5.73 0.17 4.21
C TRP A 30 -7.20 -0.21 4.01
N LEU A 31 -7.64 -1.32 4.61
CA LEU A 31 -9.01 -1.78 4.57
C LEU A 31 -9.90 -0.92 5.47
N ALA A 32 -9.48 -0.68 6.72
CA ALA A 32 -10.25 0.04 7.72
C ALA A 32 -10.55 1.50 7.33
N TRP A 33 -9.60 2.17 6.66
CA TRP A 33 -9.77 3.57 6.24
C TRP A 33 -10.36 3.73 4.84
N GLY A 34 -10.75 2.63 4.19
CA GLY A 34 -11.29 2.63 2.83
C GLY A 34 -10.25 2.97 1.74
N MET A 35 -8.96 2.97 2.07
CA MET A 35 -7.88 3.29 1.13
C MET A 35 -7.62 2.13 0.16
N TYR A 36 -7.96 0.89 0.52
CA TYR A 36 -7.98 -0.24 -0.39
C TYR A 36 -9.38 -0.47 -0.93
N SER A 37 -9.83 0.40 -1.83
CA SER A 37 -11.21 0.36 -2.36
C SER A 37 -11.50 -0.89 -3.21
N GLN A 38 -12.78 -1.18 -3.45
CA GLN A 38 -13.19 -2.27 -4.35
C GLN A 38 -12.61 -2.10 -5.77
N LYS A 39 -12.53 -0.84 -6.26
CA LYS A 39 -11.96 -0.54 -7.58
C LYS A 39 -10.46 -0.85 -7.64
N LEU A 40 -9.70 -0.44 -6.62
CA LEU A 40 -8.27 -0.74 -6.55
C LEU A 40 -8.02 -2.25 -6.48
N TYR A 41 -8.79 -2.97 -5.65
CA TYR A 41 -8.73 -4.43 -5.58
C TYR A 41 -9.00 -5.07 -6.95
N GLN A 42 -10.04 -4.64 -7.67
CA GLN A 42 -10.34 -5.17 -9.00
C GLN A 42 -9.24 -4.87 -10.02
N THR A 43 -8.63 -3.68 -9.97
CA THR A 43 -7.47 -3.34 -10.81
C THR A 43 -6.32 -4.31 -10.55
N GLN A 44 -5.88 -4.44 -9.30
CA GLN A 44 -4.75 -5.31 -8.96
C GLN A 44 -5.04 -6.78 -9.18
N ARG A 45 -6.29 -7.21 -8.98
CA ARG A 45 -6.68 -8.61 -9.16
C ARG A 45 -6.63 -9.05 -10.62
N LYS A 46 -6.85 -8.14 -11.58
CA LYS A 46 -6.79 -8.44 -13.02
C LYS A 46 -5.38 -8.80 -13.47
N ASP A 47 -4.39 -8.10 -12.94
CA ASP A 47 -2.98 -8.26 -13.32
C ASP A 47 -2.23 -9.25 -12.41
N TYR A 48 -2.98 -9.95 -11.54
CA TYR A 48 -2.40 -10.82 -10.54
C TYR A 48 -2.13 -12.22 -11.07
N GLU A 49 -0.91 -12.71 -10.84
CA GLU A 49 -0.51 -14.09 -11.09
C GLU A 49 -0.07 -14.80 -9.80
N PRO A 50 -0.48 -16.07 -9.56
CA PRO A 50 0.03 -16.85 -8.42
C PRO A 50 1.57 -16.88 -8.38
N GLY A 51 2.16 -16.64 -7.22
CA GLY A 51 3.61 -16.43 -7.06
C GLY A 51 3.98 -14.95 -6.91
N SER A 52 3.12 -14.03 -7.35
CA SER A 52 3.31 -12.58 -7.19
C SER A 52 3.35 -12.10 -5.75
N GLU A 53 2.91 -12.91 -4.79
CA GLU A 53 2.98 -12.59 -3.35
C GLU A 53 4.42 -12.34 -2.87
N ALA A 54 5.39 -13.01 -3.51
CA ALA A 54 6.81 -12.83 -3.21
C ALA A 54 7.30 -11.40 -3.53
N ALA A 55 6.59 -10.70 -4.42
CA ALA A 55 6.85 -9.32 -4.85
C ALA A 55 5.71 -8.38 -4.42
N SER A 56 5.08 -8.66 -3.27
CA SER A 56 3.90 -7.95 -2.78
C SER A 56 4.11 -6.44 -2.57
N GLU A 57 5.36 -6.00 -2.35
CA GLU A 57 5.76 -4.59 -2.28
C GLU A 57 5.44 -3.82 -3.56
N HIS A 58 5.52 -4.46 -4.74
CA HIS A 58 5.12 -3.82 -6.00
C HIS A 58 3.62 -3.56 -6.06
N TYR A 59 2.80 -4.44 -5.47
CA TYR A 59 1.35 -4.21 -5.37
C TYR A 59 1.02 -3.11 -4.36
N ARG A 60 1.69 -3.08 -3.20
CA ARG A 60 1.49 -1.99 -2.22
C ARG A 60 1.94 -0.64 -2.77
N TYR A 61 3.09 -0.60 -3.43
CA TYR A 61 3.54 0.59 -4.15
C TYR A 61 2.59 0.99 -5.29
N GLY A 62 2.11 0.04 -6.07
CA GLY A 62 1.11 0.26 -7.11
C GLY A 62 -0.19 0.86 -6.56
N ALA A 63 -0.61 0.48 -5.35
CA ALA A 63 -1.76 1.09 -4.68
C ALA A 63 -1.53 2.57 -4.35
N PHE A 64 -0.33 2.93 -3.89
CA PHE A 64 0.04 4.33 -3.69
C PHE A 64 0.01 5.11 -5.01
N ARG A 65 0.60 4.56 -6.07
CA ARG A 65 0.59 5.17 -7.42
C ARG A 65 -0.83 5.38 -7.95
N TRP A 66 -1.70 4.39 -7.78
CA TRP A 66 -3.12 4.47 -8.17
C TRP A 66 -3.86 5.61 -7.46
N TRP A 67 -3.55 5.87 -6.19
CA TRP A 67 -4.08 7.04 -5.48
C TRP A 67 -3.52 8.33 -6.06
N LEU A 68 -2.22 8.40 -6.35
CA LEU A 68 -1.59 9.58 -6.95
C LEU A 68 -2.10 9.90 -8.36
N GLU A 69 -2.79 9.01 -9.05
CA GLU A 69 -3.47 9.37 -10.31
C GLU A 69 -4.73 10.22 -10.09
N LYS A 70 -5.19 10.32 -8.84
CA LYS A 70 -6.42 11.01 -8.45
C LYS A 70 -6.13 12.38 -7.83
N SER A 71 -7.21 13.12 -7.57
CA SER A 71 -7.19 14.26 -6.65
C SER A 71 -7.57 13.76 -5.25
N LEU A 72 -6.59 13.58 -4.37
CA LEU A 72 -6.84 13.24 -2.97
C LEU A 72 -7.35 14.45 -2.19
N SER A 73 -8.37 14.23 -1.37
CA SER A 73 -8.75 15.13 -0.29
C SER A 73 -7.68 15.18 0.82
N ASP A 74 -7.79 16.16 1.71
CA ASP A 74 -6.85 16.32 2.83
C ASP A 74 -6.84 15.13 3.78
N SER A 75 -8.01 14.55 4.05
CA SER A 75 -8.13 13.32 4.84
C SER A 75 -7.41 12.14 4.16
N GLN A 76 -7.56 12.00 2.84
CA GLN A 76 -6.88 10.96 2.07
C GLN A 76 -5.37 11.18 2.00
N LEU A 77 -4.92 12.44 1.90
CA LEU A 77 -3.49 12.78 1.97
C LEU A 77 -2.88 12.40 3.31
N ALA A 78 -3.54 12.73 4.42
CA ALA A 78 -3.10 12.35 5.75
C ALA A 78 -3.03 10.81 5.87
N LYS A 79 -4.09 10.10 5.49
CA LYS A 79 -4.11 8.62 5.48
C LYS A 79 -3.01 8.03 4.61
N TYR A 80 -2.81 8.55 3.40
CA TYR A 80 -1.74 8.13 2.50
C TYR A 80 -0.39 8.23 3.19
N VAL A 81 -0.09 9.39 3.81
CA VAL A 81 1.16 9.59 4.55
C VAL A 81 1.33 8.55 5.65
N VAL A 82 0.32 8.35 6.50
CA VAL A 82 0.40 7.35 7.58
C VAL A 82 0.62 5.94 7.02
N LEU A 83 -0.08 5.58 5.95
CA LEU A 83 0.08 4.27 5.32
C LEU A 83 1.49 4.04 4.78
N THR A 84 2.21 5.08 4.35
CA THR A 84 3.64 4.91 3.96
C THR A 84 4.54 4.60 5.16
N PHE A 85 4.21 5.04 6.37
CA PHE A 85 4.99 4.67 7.56
C PHE A 85 4.62 3.27 8.07
N LEU A 86 3.38 2.84 7.84
CA LEU A 86 2.92 1.51 8.20
C LEU A 86 3.32 0.40 7.21
N ASP A 87 3.83 0.74 6.02
CA ASP A 87 4.24 -0.27 5.04
C ASP A 87 5.47 -1.04 5.54
N SER A 88 5.45 -2.37 5.41
CA SER A 88 6.57 -3.22 5.80
C SER A 88 7.81 -3.01 4.92
N ASP A 89 7.63 -2.50 3.70
CA ASP A 89 8.74 -2.13 2.81
C ASP A 89 8.95 -0.60 2.81
N GLN A 90 9.88 -0.15 3.66
CA GLN A 90 10.18 1.27 3.78
C GLN A 90 10.93 1.86 2.58
N VAL A 91 11.54 1.05 1.72
CA VAL A 91 12.20 1.53 0.49
C VAL A 91 11.13 1.99 -0.50
N MET A 92 10.16 1.13 -0.79
CA MET A 92 9.02 1.44 -1.65
C MET A 92 8.13 2.52 -1.06
N ALA A 93 7.93 2.52 0.26
CA ALA A 93 7.16 3.56 0.92
C ALA A 93 7.86 4.93 0.88
N SER A 94 9.18 4.97 0.99
CA SER A 94 9.97 6.18 0.80
C SER A 94 9.85 6.73 -0.62
N ALA A 95 9.84 5.85 -1.63
CA ALA A 95 9.54 6.24 -3.02
C ALA A 95 8.13 6.84 -3.15
N ALA A 96 7.12 6.22 -2.52
CA ALA A 96 5.74 6.73 -2.52
C ALA A 96 5.62 8.12 -1.87
N ARG A 97 6.39 8.39 -0.81
CA ARG A 97 6.48 9.73 -0.18
C ARG A 97 7.13 10.76 -1.12
N LYS A 98 8.21 10.40 -1.81
CA LYS A 98 8.87 11.28 -2.79
C LYS A 98 7.93 11.64 -3.94
N ASP A 99 7.17 10.66 -4.43
CA ASP A 99 6.18 10.88 -5.50
C ASP A 99 5.01 11.74 -5.05
N LEU A 100 4.54 11.56 -3.82
CA LEU A 100 3.53 12.44 -3.21
C LEU A 100 4.00 13.89 -3.18
N LEU A 101 5.21 14.14 -2.68
CA LEU A 101 5.79 15.49 -2.62
C LEU A 101 5.99 16.11 -4.00
N ARG A 102 6.27 15.28 -5.01
CA ARG A 102 6.40 15.71 -6.41
C ARG A 102 5.04 16.15 -6.97
N LYS A 103 4.00 15.33 -6.79
CA LYS A 103 2.64 15.63 -7.26
C LYS A 103 2.07 16.88 -6.60
N TYR A 104 2.26 17.03 -5.29
CA TYR A 104 1.70 18.13 -4.50
C TYR A 104 2.74 19.22 -4.19
N LYS A 105 3.65 19.52 -5.13
CA LYS A 105 4.74 20.49 -4.96
C LYS A 105 4.29 21.85 -4.40
N ARG A 106 3.09 22.33 -4.76
CA ARG A 106 2.52 23.59 -4.25
C ARG A 106 2.07 23.52 -2.78
N ARG A 107 1.81 22.32 -2.25
CA ARG A 107 1.43 22.06 -0.84
C ARG A 107 2.59 21.47 -0.03
N LYS A 108 3.82 21.55 -0.54
CA LYS A 108 4.99 20.84 -0.01
C LYS A 108 5.32 21.21 1.44
N VAL A 109 5.07 22.45 1.86
CA VAL A 109 5.30 22.87 3.26
C VAL A 109 4.39 22.11 4.21
N CYS A 110 3.07 22.15 3.99
CA CYS A 110 2.09 21.44 4.81
C CYS A 110 2.32 19.91 4.80
N LEU A 111 2.66 19.33 3.64
CA LEU A 111 2.96 17.89 3.55
C LEU A 111 4.25 17.50 4.28
N LYS A 112 5.29 18.34 4.24
CA LYS A 112 6.51 18.12 5.04
C LYS A 112 6.19 18.13 6.53
N SER A 113 5.32 19.02 7.00
CA SER A 113 4.88 19.03 8.40
C SER A 113 4.18 17.73 8.78
N MET A 114 3.25 17.22 7.95
CA MET A 114 2.59 15.93 8.18
C MET A 114 3.57 14.75 8.23
N LEU A 115 4.56 14.74 7.33
CA LEU A 115 5.62 13.73 7.30
C LEU A 115 6.50 13.79 8.56
N SER A 116 6.83 15.00 9.02
CA SER A 116 7.66 15.22 10.22
C SER A 116 6.96 14.83 11.52
N LEU A 117 5.64 15.08 11.63
CA LEU A 117 4.86 14.77 12.83
C LEU A 117 4.76 13.26 13.10
N LYS A 118 4.82 12.43 12.05
CA LYS A 118 4.77 10.96 12.19
C LYS A 118 6.10 10.38 12.67
N THR A 119 7.23 10.92 12.21
CA THR A 119 8.56 10.54 12.72
C THR A 119 8.76 10.84 14.21
N SER A 120 8.13 11.89 14.76
CA SER A 120 8.26 12.24 16.18
C SER A 120 7.38 11.42 17.12
N GLN A 121 6.32 10.76 16.63
CA GLN A 121 5.46 9.89 17.44
C GLN A 121 6.04 8.48 17.64
N GLU A 122 7.06 8.08 16.86
CA GLU A 122 7.75 6.79 16.99
C GLU A 122 8.99 6.84 17.91
N LEU A 123 9.42 8.03 18.37
CA LEU A 123 10.52 8.18 19.33
C LEU A 123 10.05 8.22 20.81
N ASN A 124 8.75 8.06 21.05
CA ASN A 124 8.14 8.10 22.39
C ASN A 124 7.35 6.81 22.72
N LEU A 125 7.69 5.68 22.08
CA LEU A 125 7.16 4.34 22.40
C LEU A 125 8.30 3.36 22.63
#